data_AF-A0A2S5E8Y1-F1
#
_entry.id   AF-A0A2S5E8Y1-F1
#
_cell.length_a   1.000
_cell.length_b   1.000
_cell.length_c   1.000
_cell.angle_alpha   90.00
_cell.angle_beta   90.00
_cell.angle_gamma   90.00
#
_symmetry.space_group_name_H-M   'P 1'
#
loop_
_entity.id
_entity.type
_entity.pdbx_description
1 polymer ?
#
loop_
_entity_poly.entity_id
_entity_poly.type
_entity_poly.pdbx_seq_one_letter_code
_entity_poly.pdbx_strand_id
1 'polypeptide(L)'
;EFEQLHSYDSLRVAEVEINGKKLRVGVAYGLGNARKLLEDVQSGKIDLHLIEIMACPGGCVGGGGQPYHHGDFNVIKKRIDALNVVDKSKIIRKSHENPSIVRLYNEYLGKPGSEKSHQLLHTHYMEREWL
;
A
#
# COMPACT_ATOMS: atom_id res chain seq x y z
N GLU A 1 5.63 14.07 4.57
CA GLU A 1 4.45 13.21 4.37
C GLU A 1 4.19 13.13 2.87
N PHE A 2 3.77 11.99 2.34
CA PHE A 2 3.53 11.83 0.89
C PHE A 2 2.04 12.08 0.59
N GLU A 3 1.60 13.33 0.78
CA GLU A 3 0.18 13.70 0.73
C GLU A 3 -0.49 13.37 -0.61
N GLN A 4 0.29 13.34 -1.71
CA GLN A 4 -0.23 12.98 -3.04
C GLN A 4 -0.77 11.53 -3.08
N LEU A 5 -0.33 10.67 -2.16
CA LEU A 5 -0.79 9.29 -2.05
C LEU A 5 -2.07 9.16 -1.20
N HIS A 6 -2.43 10.19 -0.43
CA HIS A 6 -3.55 10.19 0.52
C HIS A 6 -4.85 10.71 -0.13
N SER A 7 -5.22 10.16 -1.30
CA SER A 7 -6.49 10.47 -1.98
C SER A 7 -7.52 9.35 -1.82
N TYR A 8 -8.81 9.74 -1.89
CA TYR A 8 -9.96 8.83 -1.95
C TYR A 8 -10.23 8.27 -3.34
N ASP A 9 -9.52 8.77 -4.36
CA ASP A 9 -9.69 8.33 -5.73
C ASP A 9 -9.36 6.85 -5.86
N SER A 10 -10.25 6.13 -6.55
CA SER A 10 -10.15 4.68 -6.73
C SER A 10 -9.03 4.28 -7.70
N LEU A 11 -8.54 5.22 -8.50
CA LEU A 11 -7.39 5.07 -9.36
C LEU A 11 -6.61 6.38 -9.37
N ARG A 12 -5.33 6.34 -9.02
CA ARG A 12 -4.49 7.54 -8.96
C ARG A 12 -3.06 7.27 -9.36
N VAL A 13 -2.43 8.28 -9.95
CA VAL A 13 -1.00 8.32 -10.23
C VAL A 13 -0.45 9.56 -9.52
N ALA A 14 0.54 9.36 -8.67
CA ALA A 14 1.20 10.41 -7.93
C ALA A 14 2.69 10.46 -8.29
N GLU A 15 3.28 11.65 -8.23
CA GLU A 15 4.72 11.82 -8.29
C GLU A 15 5.22 12.20 -6.89
N VAL A 16 6.22 11.48 -6.40
CA VAL A 16 6.86 11.71 -5.11
C VAL A 16 8.34 11.93 -5.34
N GLU A 17 8.89 13.01 -4.80
CA GLU A 17 10.32 13.28 -4.88
C GLU A 17 11.06 12.72 -3.65
N ILE A 18 12.07 11.88 -3.88
CA ILE A 18 12.93 11.33 -2.84
C ILE A 18 14.39 11.51 -3.26
N ASN A 19 15.17 12.25 -2.48
CA ASN A 19 16.58 12.53 -2.74
C ASN A 19 16.84 13.05 -4.18
N GLY A 20 16.00 13.96 -4.66
CA GLY A 20 16.10 14.53 -6.02
C GLY A 20 15.63 13.61 -7.16
N LYS A 21 15.12 12.42 -6.85
CA LYS A 21 14.52 11.51 -7.83
C LYS A 21 13.01 11.58 -7.77
N LYS A 22 12.38 11.80 -8.91
CA LYS A 22 10.92 11.76 -9.09
C LYS A 22 10.47 10.32 -9.30
N LEU A 23 9.70 9.79 -8.36
CA LEU A 23 9.10 8.47 -8.42
C LEU A 23 7.62 8.60 -8.75
N ARG A 24 7.21 7.99 -9.86
CA ARG A 24 5.81 7.88 -10.26
C ARG A 24 5.20 6.62 -9.65
N VAL A 25 4.14 6.77 -8.88
CA VAL A 25 3.48 5.69 -8.13
C VAL A 25 2.02 5.60 -8.55
N GLY A 26 1.56 4.41 -8.93
CA GLY A 26 0.15 4.12 -9.20
C GLY A 26 -0.52 3.44 -8.02
N VAL A 27 -1.73 3.84 -7.67
CA VAL A 27 -2.54 3.16 -6.65
C VAL A 27 -3.93 2.87 -7.21
N ALA A 28 -4.40 1.63 -7.05
CA ALA A 28 -5.71 1.19 -7.50
C ALA A 28 -6.50 0.53 -6.35
N TYR A 29 -7.70 1.03 -6.09
CA TYR A 29 -8.72 0.39 -5.27
C TYR A 29 -9.76 -0.28 -6.19
N GLY A 30 -9.99 -1.58 -5.98
CA GLY A 30 -10.86 -2.37 -6.83
C GLY A 30 -10.11 -3.05 -7.98
N LEU A 31 -10.42 -4.33 -8.22
CA LEU A 31 -9.79 -5.12 -9.28
C LEU A 31 -10.09 -4.62 -10.70
N GLY A 32 -11.24 -3.95 -10.91
CA GLY A 32 -11.55 -3.29 -12.18
C GLY A 32 -10.60 -2.13 -12.48
N ASN A 33 -10.28 -1.31 -11.48
CA ASN A 33 -9.29 -0.24 -11.61
C ASN A 33 -7.87 -0.78 -11.74
N ALA A 34 -7.57 -1.89 -11.07
CA ALA A 34 -6.29 -2.58 -11.21
C ALA A 34 -6.06 -3.02 -12.67
N ARG A 35 -7.07 -3.65 -13.30
CA ARG A 35 -7.00 -4.01 -14.73
C ARG A 35 -6.69 -2.80 -15.60
N LYS A 36 -7.47 -1.72 -15.46
CA LYS A 36 -7.28 -0.48 -16.23
C LYS A 36 -5.87 0.10 -16.06
N LEU A 37 -5.35 0.15 -14.82
CA LEU A 37 -4.00 0.64 -14.53
C LEU A 37 -2.94 -0.19 -15.23
N LEU A 38 -3.06 -1.53 -15.16
CA LEU A 38 -2.09 -2.44 -15.77
C LEU A 38 -2.15 -2.41 -17.29
N GLU A 39 -3.33 -2.26 -17.90
CA GLU A 39 -3.50 -2.06 -19.35
C GLU A 39 -2.88 -0.74 -19.83
N ASP A 40 -3.07 0.35 -19.07
CA ASP A 40 -2.46 1.66 -19.36
C ASP A 40 -0.92 1.61 -19.25
N VAL A 41 -0.38 0.81 -18.31
CA VAL A 41 1.07 0.57 -18.21
C VAL A 41 1.57 -0.31 -19.35
N GLN A 42 0.89 -1.42 -19.64
CA GLN A 42 1.28 -2.37 -20.69
C GLN A 42 1.27 -1.72 -22.08
N SER A 43 0.32 -0.83 -22.35
CA SER A 43 0.22 -0.07 -23.60
C SER A 43 1.24 1.07 -23.72
N GLY A 44 2.00 1.37 -22.67
CA GLY A 44 2.96 2.48 -22.63
C GLY A 44 2.32 3.87 -22.48
N LYS A 45 1.01 3.94 -22.20
CA LYS A 45 0.30 5.21 -21.96
C LYS A 45 0.74 5.86 -20.64
N ILE A 46 1.09 5.06 -19.64
CA ILE A 46 1.60 5.54 -18.35
C ILE A 46 2.84 4.74 -17.97
N ASP A 47 3.86 5.43 -17.47
CA ASP A 47 5.08 4.83 -16.94
C ASP A 47 5.13 5.04 -15.41
N LEU A 48 5.39 3.97 -14.67
CA LEU A 48 5.32 3.92 -13.20
C LEU A 48 6.51 3.16 -12.64
N HIS A 49 7.02 3.64 -11.51
CA HIS A 49 8.12 3.00 -10.77
C HIS A 49 7.61 2.03 -9.71
N LEU A 50 6.40 2.25 -9.19
CA LEU A 50 5.78 1.46 -8.15
C LEU A 50 4.25 1.43 -8.35
N ILE A 51 3.63 0.28 -8.09
CA ILE A 51 2.19 0.09 -8.16
C ILE A 51 1.70 -0.58 -6.86
N GLU A 52 0.62 -0.05 -6.28
CA GLU A 52 -0.12 -0.67 -5.18
C GLU A 52 -1.55 -0.99 -5.62
N ILE A 53 -1.99 -2.24 -5.38
CA ILE A 53 -3.33 -2.71 -5.73
C ILE A 53 -4.01 -3.20 -4.47
N MET A 54 -5.22 -2.70 -4.21
CA MET A 54 -6.12 -3.23 -3.18
C MET A 54 -7.41 -3.69 -3.82
N ALA A 55 -7.90 -4.88 -3.43
CA ALA A 55 -9.11 -5.45 -4.03
C ALA A 55 -10.39 -4.69 -3.66
N CYS A 56 -10.46 -4.12 -2.46
CA CYS A 56 -11.66 -3.46 -1.96
C CYS A 56 -11.67 -1.95 -2.28
N PRO A 57 -12.83 -1.37 -2.64
CA PRO A 57 -12.99 0.08 -2.70
C PRO A 57 -12.65 0.73 -1.35
N GLY A 58 -11.81 1.77 -1.37
CA GLY A 58 -11.37 2.45 -0.13
C GLY A 58 -10.37 1.65 0.72
N GLY A 59 -9.77 0.60 0.16
CA GLY A 59 -8.78 -0.23 0.85
C GLY A 59 -9.38 -1.14 1.92
N CYS A 60 -8.54 -1.64 2.83
CA CYS A 60 -8.92 -2.67 3.80
C CYS A 60 -10.08 -2.25 4.75
N VAL A 61 -10.22 -0.95 5.04
CA VAL A 61 -11.32 -0.43 5.88
C VAL A 61 -12.69 -0.46 5.20
N GLY A 62 -12.72 -0.64 3.88
CA GLY A 62 -13.91 -0.91 3.07
C GLY A 62 -14.11 -2.39 2.74
N GLY A 63 -13.37 -3.30 3.39
CA GLY A 63 -13.47 -4.73 3.14
C GLY A 63 -14.84 -5.32 3.49
N GLY A 64 -15.24 -6.37 2.78
CA GLY A 64 -16.56 -7.00 2.93
C GLY A 64 -16.85 -7.61 4.31
N GLY A 65 -15.83 -7.80 5.15
CA GLY A 65 -16.00 -8.23 6.55
C GLY A 65 -16.27 -7.09 7.55
N GLN A 66 -16.26 -5.83 7.09
CA GLN A 66 -16.50 -4.68 7.96
C GLN A 66 -18.01 -4.40 8.15
N PRO A 67 -18.42 -3.69 9.21
CA PRO A 67 -19.82 -3.28 9.40
C PRO A 67 -20.37 -2.57 8.17
N TYR A 68 -21.55 -3.01 7.74
CA TYR A 68 -22.19 -2.54 6.52
C TYR A 68 -22.44 -1.03 6.59
N HIS A 69 -21.99 -0.31 5.56
CA HIS A 69 -22.06 1.15 5.50
C HIS A 69 -23.33 1.65 4.79
N HIS A 70 -24.30 0.78 4.49
CA HIS A 70 -25.58 1.12 3.85
C HIS A 70 -25.44 1.91 2.54
N GLY A 71 -24.35 1.70 1.79
CA GLY A 71 -24.06 2.46 0.56
C GLY A 71 -23.44 3.84 0.78
N ASP A 72 -23.28 4.32 2.02
CA ASP A 72 -22.65 5.61 2.31
C ASP A 72 -21.12 5.49 2.37
N PHE A 73 -20.45 5.91 1.30
CA PHE A 73 -19.00 5.88 1.22
C PHE A 73 -18.33 6.89 2.19
N ASN A 74 -19.05 7.87 2.72
CA ASN A 74 -18.48 8.78 3.72
C ASN A 74 -18.11 8.06 5.02
N VAL A 75 -18.79 6.94 5.33
CA VAL A 75 -18.40 6.08 6.46
C VAL A 75 -16.99 5.53 6.25
N ILE A 76 -16.64 5.12 5.03
CA ILE A 76 -15.30 4.60 4.70
C ILE A 76 -14.25 5.72 4.79
N LYS A 77 -14.55 6.92 4.25
CA LYS A 77 -13.67 8.09 4.36
C LYS A 77 -13.35 8.41 5.83
N LYS A 78 -14.36 8.45 6.70
CA LYS A 78 -14.19 8.67 8.15
C LYS A 78 -13.32 7.61 8.81
N ARG A 79 -13.40 6.35 8.39
CA ARG A 79 -12.52 5.27 8.90
C ARG A 79 -11.05 5.52 8.50
N ILE A 80 -10.81 5.94 7.26
CA ILE A 80 -9.47 6.32 6.77
C ILE A 80 -8.94 7.52 7.56
N ASP A 81 -9.74 8.58 7.71
CA ASP A 81 -9.36 9.79 8.44
C ASP A 81 -9.00 9.48 9.90
N ALA A 82 -9.78 8.62 10.57
CA ALA A 82 -9.47 8.20 11.94
C ALA A 82 -8.10 7.52 12.04
N LEU A 83 -7.73 6.66 11.08
CA LEU A 83 -6.40 6.05 11.04
C LEU A 83 -5.29 7.07 10.79
N ASN A 84 -5.53 8.05 9.92
CA ASN A 84 -4.57 9.13 9.65
C ASN A 84 -4.32 9.99 10.89
N VAL A 85 -5.36 10.27 11.69
CA VAL A 85 -5.22 10.97 12.97
C VAL A 85 -4.38 10.14 13.95
N VAL A 86 -4.64 8.83 14.05
CA VAL A 86 -3.86 7.94 14.92
C VAL A 86 -2.39 7.92 14.51
N ASP A 87 -2.08 7.77 13.21
CA ASP A 87 -0.72 7.78 12.71
C ASP A 87 0.00 9.11 13.02
N LYS A 88 -0.63 10.25 12.73
CA LYS A 88 -0.08 11.59 13.01
C LYS A 88 0.17 11.84 14.50
N SER A 89 -0.59 11.20 15.38
CA SER A 89 -0.43 11.34 16.83
C SER A 89 0.76 10.57 17.41
N LYS A 90 1.41 9.68 16.63
CA LYS A 90 2.53 8.87 17.14
C LYS A 90 3.85 9.62 17.04
N ILE A 91 4.69 9.43 18.06
CA ILE A 91 6.07 9.92 18.09
C ILE A 91 6.92 9.12 17.08
N ILE A 92 6.77 7.79 17.05
CA ILE A 92 7.46 6.89 16.13
C ILE A 92 6.50 6.51 15.01
N ARG A 93 6.82 6.90 13.78
CA ARG A 93 5.96 6.68 12.59
C ARG A 93 6.66 5.92 11.46
N LYS A 94 7.97 5.69 11.57
CA LYS A 94 8.72 4.89 10.60
C LYS A 94 9.12 3.56 11.23
N SER A 95 8.88 2.47 10.50
CA SER A 95 9.11 1.11 11.03
C SER A 95 10.57 0.88 11.45
N HIS A 96 11.54 1.50 10.78
CA HIS A 96 12.97 1.39 11.13
C HIS A 96 13.39 2.19 12.38
N GLU A 97 12.52 3.08 12.88
CA GLU A 97 12.73 3.82 14.15
C GLU A 97 12.10 3.07 15.35
N ASN A 98 11.36 1.98 15.12
CA ASN A 98 10.70 1.22 16.18
C ASN A 98 11.70 0.33 16.96
N PRO A 99 11.90 0.52 18.28
CA PRO A 99 12.87 -0.24 19.07
C PRO A 99 12.65 -1.75 19.05
N SER A 100 11.40 -2.21 19.00
CA SER A 100 11.08 -3.64 18.95
C SER A 100 11.49 -4.25 17.60
N ILE A 101 11.34 -3.50 16.50
CA ILE A 101 11.78 -3.94 15.17
C ILE A 101 13.31 -3.97 15.10
N VAL A 102 13.97 -2.90 15.58
CA VAL A 102 15.44 -2.85 15.63
C VAL A 102 15.99 -4.03 16.45
N ARG A 103 15.40 -4.30 17.61
CA ARG A 103 15.78 -5.43 18.46
C ARG A 103 15.57 -6.78 17.76
N LEU A 104 14.42 -6.99 17.11
CA LEU A 104 14.11 -8.21 16.37
C LEU A 104 15.16 -8.49 15.27
N TYR A 105 15.57 -7.47 14.54
CA TYR A 105 16.61 -7.61 13.53
C TYR A 105 17.98 -7.88 14.16
N ASN A 106 18.40 -7.11 15.17
CA ASN A 106 19.71 -7.28 15.80
C ASN A 106 19.88 -8.65 16.49
N GLU A 107 18.86 -9.13 17.19
CA GLU A 107 18.96 -10.34 18.01
C GLU A 107 18.59 -11.61 17.24
N TYR A 108 17.77 -11.52 16.19
CA TYR A 108 17.21 -12.72 15.55
C TYR A 108 17.34 -12.76 14.03
N LEU A 109 16.82 -11.76 13.31
CA LEU A 109 16.71 -11.80 11.84
C LEU A 109 18.00 -11.39 11.10
N GLY A 110 18.92 -10.71 11.77
CA GLY A 110 20.11 -10.09 11.16
C GLY A 110 19.76 -8.79 10.43
N LYS A 111 19.94 -8.76 9.11
CA LYS A 111 19.65 -7.60 8.25
C LYS A 111 18.44 -7.84 7.34
N PRO A 112 17.73 -6.81 6.88
CA PRO A 112 16.72 -6.95 5.83
C PRO A 112 17.31 -7.67 4.60
N GLY A 113 16.61 -8.67 4.09
CA GLY A 113 17.09 -9.49 2.97
C GLY A 113 18.22 -10.47 3.30
N SER A 114 18.53 -10.70 4.59
CA SER A 114 19.36 -11.84 5.01
C SER A 114 18.71 -13.17 4.62
N GLU A 115 19.47 -14.27 4.61
CA GLU A 115 18.94 -15.60 4.36
C GLU A 115 17.77 -15.93 5.30
N LYS A 116 17.93 -15.69 6.61
CA LYS A 116 16.86 -15.94 7.60
C LYS A 116 15.64 -15.04 7.37
N SER A 117 15.85 -13.74 7.09
CA SER A 117 14.75 -12.82 6.77
C SER A 117 14.01 -13.27 5.51
N HIS A 118 14.73 -13.77 4.50
CA HIS A 118 14.13 -14.28 3.27
C HIS A 118 13.30 -15.53 3.53
N GLN A 119 13.84 -16.50 4.26
CA GLN A 119 13.12 -17.73 4.61
C GLN A 119 11.84 -17.48 5.41
N LEU A 120 11.83 -16.49 6.31
CA LEU A 120 10.70 -16.26 7.21
C LEU A 120 9.70 -15.21 6.73
N LEU A 121 10.15 -14.16 6.03
CA LEU A 121 9.35 -12.98 5.73
C LEU A 121 9.10 -12.76 4.24
N HIS A 122 9.72 -13.56 3.37
CA HIS A 122 9.48 -13.52 1.93
C HIS A 122 8.72 -14.77 1.48
N THR A 123 8.02 -14.63 0.37
CA THR A 123 7.25 -15.72 -0.24
C THR A 123 7.39 -15.65 -1.75
N HIS A 124 6.88 -16.68 -2.43
CA HIS A 124 6.91 -16.80 -3.87
C HIS A 124 5.49 -16.96 -4.40
N TYR A 125 5.24 -16.35 -5.55
CA TYR A 125 4.02 -16.57 -6.31
C TYR A 125 4.32 -17.56 -7.44
N MET A 126 3.35 -18.40 -7.75
CA MET A 126 3.40 -19.33 -8.86
C MET A 126 2.38 -18.92 -9.90
N GLU A 127 2.75 -19.04 -11.17
CA GLU A 127 1.77 -18.99 -12.24
C GLU A 127 0.73 -20.08 -12.02
N ARG A 128 -0.54 -19.72 -12.14
CA ARG A 128 -1.66 -20.65 -12.05
C ARG A 128 -2.47 -20.52 -13.33
N GLU A 129 -2.68 -21.64 -14.00
CA GLU A 129 -3.72 -21.71 -15.02
C GLU A 129 -5.08 -21.56 -14.32
N TRP A 130 -5.85 -20.56 -14.74
CA TRP A 130 -7.23 -20.40 -14.30
C TRP A 130 -8.09 -21.37 -15.12
N LEU A 131 -8.83 -22.26 -14.43
CA LEU A 131 -9.81 -23.16 -15.01
C LEU A 131 -10.97 -22.39 -15.68
#